data_AF-A0A382KY57-F1
#
_entry.id   AF-A0A382KY57-F1
#
_cell.length_a   1.000
_cell.length_b   1.000
_cell.length_c   1.000
_cell.angle_alpha   90.00
_cell.angle_beta   90.00
_cell.angle_gamma   90.00
#
_symmetry.space_group_name_H-M   'P 1'
#
loop_
_entity.id
_entity.type
_entity.pdbx_description
1 polymer ?
#
loop_
_entity_poly.entity_id
_entity_poly.type
_entity_poly.pdbx_seq_one_letter_code
_entity_poly.pdbx_strand_id
1 'polypeptide(L)'
;QMLRKHGSVEAADALGRAVINAALSETIRLAAIDALGAVALTEGGPVGRGVVAANVSSTERIGLAPLTTPRAVDRRHERQIAYLTVLVRDPDASSTLVLRAVKSMGRIKDKSSIPVLVELVESHPHDGVRKQATRVLSHVMARQYE
;
A
#
# COMPACT_ATOMS: atom_id res chain seq x y z
N GLN A 1 14.14 15.76 8.06
CA GLN A 1 13.56 15.29 9.33
C GLN A 1 12.29 14.49 9.02
N MET A 2 12.07 13.41 9.75
CA MET A 2 11.42 12.18 9.30
C MET A 2 9.88 12.27 9.13
N LEU A 3 9.38 12.35 7.89
CA LEU A 3 7.97 12.04 7.55
C LEU A 3 7.55 10.60 7.93
N ARG A 4 8.54 9.75 8.25
CA ARG A 4 8.34 8.38 8.74
C ARG A 4 7.53 8.28 10.05
N LYS A 5 7.39 9.36 10.83
CA LYS A 5 6.76 9.31 12.17
C LYS A 5 5.29 9.72 12.24
N HIS A 6 4.71 10.33 11.20
CA HIS A 6 3.33 10.85 11.25
C HIS A 6 2.59 10.64 9.92
N GLY A 7 2.49 9.38 9.48
CA GLY A 7 1.65 9.03 8.33
C GLY A 7 0.17 9.15 8.68
N SER A 8 -0.46 10.28 8.38
CA SER A 8 -1.91 10.43 8.53
C SER A 8 -2.65 9.87 7.31
N VAL A 9 -3.96 9.58 7.46
CA VAL A 9 -4.80 9.11 6.35
C VAL A 9 -4.88 10.18 5.26
N GLU A 10 -4.97 11.45 5.66
CA GLU A 10 -5.01 12.61 4.78
C GLU A 10 -3.73 12.74 3.96
N ALA A 11 -2.56 12.47 4.57
CA ALA A 11 -1.30 12.46 3.86
C ALA A 11 -1.24 11.33 2.81
N ALA A 12 -1.72 10.12 3.15
CA ALA A 12 -1.80 9.03 2.19
C ALA A 12 -2.77 9.33 1.03
N ASP A 13 -3.92 9.95 1.30
CA ASP A 13 -4.88 10.33 0.27
C ASP A 13 -4.34 11.45 -0.64
N ALA A 14 -3.64 12.44 -0.08
CA ALA A 14 -2.99 13.48 -0.86
C ALA A 14 -1.89 12.90 -1.78
N LEU A 15 -1.07 11.99 -1.25
CA LEU A 15 -0.06 11.27 -2.03
C LEU A 15 -0.71 10.40 -3.11
N GLY A 16 -1.76 9.65 -2.77
CA GLY A 16 -2.52 8.82 -3.71
C GLY A 16 -3.11 9.61 -4.87
N ARG A 17 -3.70 10.78 -4.59
CA ARG A 17 -4.18 11.71 -5.63
C ARG A 17 -3.04 12.20 -6.51
N ALA A 18 -1.86 12.48 -5.94
CA ALA A 18 -0.70 12.88 -6.72
C ALA A 18 -0.19 11.74 -7.62
N VAL A 19 -0.23 10.49 -7.17
CA VAL A 19 0.15 9.31 -7.98
C VAL A 19 -0.66 9.23 -9.28
N ILE A 20 -1.98 9.43 -9.20
CA ILE A 20 -2.90 9.28 -10.34
C ILE A 20 -3.12 10.57 -11.13
N ASN A 21 -2.53 11.70 -10.71
CA ASN A 21 -2.70 12.97 -11.41
C ASN A 21 -1.71 13.06 -12.58
N ALA A 22 -2.20 12.80 -13.80
CA ALA A 22 -1.44 12.87 -15.03
C ALA A 22 -0.91 14.28 -15.38
N ALA A 23 -1.47 15.36 -14.79
CA ALA A 23 -0.97 16.71 -14.97
C ALA A 23 0.31 17.00 -14.17
N LEU A 24 0.66 16.14 -13.20
CA LEU A 24 1.91 16.27 -12.44
C LEU A 24 3.06 15.62 -13.21
N SER A 25 4.27 16.16 -13.03
CA SER A 25 5.46 15.60 -13.63
C SER A 25 5.75 14.18 -13.12
N GLU A 26 6.38 13.35 -13.96
CA GLU A 26 6.76 11.99 -13.59
C GLU A 26 7.62 11.97 -12.32
N THR A 27 8.50 12.94 -12.13
CA THR A 27 9.31 13.08 -10.91
C THR A 27 8.46 13.22 -9.65
N ILE A 28 7.42 14.07 -9.69
CA ILE A 28 6.50 14.28 -8.55
C ILE A 28 5.71 12.99 -8.29
N ARG A 29 5.21 12.35 -9.36
CA ARG A 29 4.46 11.11 -9.26
C ARG A 29 5.32 9.98 -8.68
N LEU A 30 6.58 9.84 -9.10
CA LEU A 30 7.52 8.87 -8.54
C LEU A 30 7.78 9.11 -7.05
N ALA A 31 8.00 10.36 -6.65
CA ALA A 31 8.17 10.73 -5.24
C ALA A 31 6.90 10.39 -4.43
N ALA A 32 5.71 10.64 -4.99
CA ALA A 32 4.45 10.30 -4.37
C ALA A 32 4.28 8.78 -4.21
N ILE A 33 4.65 7.98 -5.22
CA ILE A 33 4.61 6.51 -5.15
C ILE A 33 5.53 5.98 -4.05
N ASP A 34 6.77 6.49 -3.97
CA ASP A 34 7.71 6.08 -2.93
C ASP A 34 7.25 6.47 -1.54
N ALA A 35 6.76 7.71 -1.40
CA ALA A 35 6.19 8.18 -0.15
C ALA A 35 5.01 7.32 0.26
N LEU A 36 4.08 7.02 -0.66
CA LEU A 36 2.90 6.20 -0.38
C LEU A 36 3.28 4.81 0.14
N GLY A 37 4.28 4.15 -0.44
CA GLY A 37 4.76 2.84 0.05
C GLY A 37 5.67 2.91 1.28
N ALA A 38 6.21 4.08 1.60
CA ALA A 38 7.00 4.33 2.80
C ALA A 38 6.16 4.83 3.97
N VAL A 39 4.96 5.38 3.70
CA VAL A 39 3.98 5.75 4.71
C VAL A 39 3.49 4.47 5.35
N ALA A 40 4.10 4.13 6.48
CA ALA A 40 3.56 3.18 7.42
C ALA A 40 2.28 3.78 7.99
N LEU A 41 1.13 3.45 7.40
CA LEU A 41 -0.18 3.74 8.03
C LEU A 41 -0.43 2.83 9.23
N THR A 42 0.52 1.97 9.58
CA THR A 42 0.56 1.27 10.85
C THR A 42 1.08 2.19 11.94
N GLU A 43 0.24 2.50 12.92
CA GLU A 43 0.80 2.57 14.27
C GLU A 43 1.52 1.22 14.52
N GLY A 44 2.84 1.24 14.68
CA GLY A 44 3.67 0.17 15.25
C GLY A 44 3.96 -1.11 14.45
N GLY A 45 3.57 -1.26 13.18
CA GLY A 45 3.85 -2.49 12.41
C GLY A 45 3.16 -3.75 12.98
N PRO A 46 3.74 -4.96 12.90
CA PRO A 46 3.18 -6.18 13.52
C PRO A 46 2.93 -6.02 15.03
N VAL A 47 3.82 -5.30 15.72
CA VAL A 47 3.70 -4.98 17.14
C VAL A 47 2.48 -4.10 17.38
N GLY A 48 2.29 -3.05 16.58
CA GLY A 48 1.13 -2.18 16.71
C GLY A 48 -0.19 -2.85 16.32
N ARG A 49 -0.19 -3.77 15.35
CA ARG A 49 -1.34 -4.67 15.11
C ARG A 49 -1.66 -5.53 16.32
N GLY A 50 -0.62 -6.08 16.98
CA GLY A 50 -0.77 -6.80 18.25
C GLY A 50 -1.35 -5.92 19.36
N VAL A 51 -0.87 -4.68 19.47
CA VAL A 51 -1.40 -3.70 20.44
C VAL A 51 -2.86 -3.36 20.14
N VAL A 52 -3.24 -3.14 18.87
CA VAL A 52 -4.63 -2.88 18.48
C VAL A 52 -5.51 -4.10 18.77
N ALA A 53 -5.06 -5.31 18.45
CA ALA A 53 -5.79 -6.54 18.74
C ALA A 53 -5.98 -6.76 20.25
N ALA A 54 -4.93 -6.50 21.04
CA ALA A 54 -4.98 -6.56 22.50
C ALA A 54 -5.87 -5.45 23.09
N ASN A 55 -5.90 -4.27 22.49
CA ASN A 55 -6.77 -3.18 22.90
C ASN A 55 -8.23 -3.54 22.64
N VAL A 56 -8.57 -4.06 21.46
CA VAL A 56 -9.91 -4.56 21.15
C VAL A 56 -10.35 -5.63 22.15
N SER A 57 -9.52 -6.65 22.38
CA SER A 57 -9.88 -7.72 23.32
C SER A 57 -10.01 -7.25 24.77
N SER A 58 -9.20 -6.26 25.18
CA SER A 58 -9.28 -5.69 26.53
C SER A 58 -10.50 -4.81 26.71
N THR A 59 -10.85 -4.00 25.69
CA THR A 59 -11.99 -3.07 25.73
C THR A 59 -13.34 -3.79 25.66
N GLU A 60 -13.44 -4.89 24.91
CA GLU A 60 -14.60 -5.80 24.92
C GLU A 60 -14.89 -6.36 26.32
N ARG A 61 -13.85 -6.70 27.10
CA ARG A 61 -14.00 -7.24 28.46
C ARG A 61 -14.49 -6.22 29.49
N ILE A 62 -14.24 -4.93 29.26
CA ILE A 62 -14.58 -3.84 30.19
C ILE A 62 -15.73 -2.95 29.67
N GLY A 63 -16.39 -3.36 28.57
CA GLY A 63 -17.57 -2.68 28.03
C GLY A 63 -17.29 -1.29 27.43
N LEU A 64 -16.04 -1.01 27.05
CA LEU A 64 -15.66 0.26 26.41
C LEU A 64 -15.47 0.09 24.90
N ALA A 65 -15.65 1.17 24.16
CA ALA A 65 -15.36 1.18 22.72
C ALA A 65 -13.82 1.15 22.51
N PRO A 66 -13.29 0.32 21.58
CA PRO A 66 -11.88 0.32 21.25
C PRO A 66 -11.43 1.67 20.71
N LEU A 67 -10.23 2.13 21.09
CA LEU A 67 -9.65 3.38 20.59
C LEU A 67 -9.40 3.33 19.06
N THR A 68 -9.07 2.15 18.53
CA THR A 68 -8.85 1.88 17.09
C THR A 68 -9.29 0.45 16.80
N THR A 69 -9.91 0.20 15.63
CA THR A 69 -10.30 -1.15 15.19
C THR A 69 -9.37 -1.68 14.09
N PRO A 70 -9.07 -3.00 14.06
CA PRO A 70 -8.29 -3.63 12.98
C PRO A 70 -8.85 -3.33 11.58
N ARG A 71 -10.19 -3.33 11.46
CA ARG A 71 -10.90 -3.01 10.22
C ARG A 71 -10.61 -1.59 9.72
N ALA A 72 -10.35 -0.63 10.61
CA ALA A 72 -9.98 0.72 10.22
C ALA A 72 -8.53 0.81 9.71
N VAL A 73 -7.64 -0.08 10.15
CA VAL A 73 -6.25 -0.16 9.66
C VAL A 73 -6.19 -0.86 8.30
N ASP A 74 -6.92 -1.97 8.12
CA ASP A 74 -6.97 -2.70 6.86
C ASP A 74 -7.48 -1.83 5.69
N ARG A 75 -8.51 -1.01 5.95
CA ARG A 75 -9.05 -0.04 4.97
C ARG A 75 -8.03 1.00 4.50
N ARG A 76 -6.98 1.27 5.26
CA ARG A 76 -5.96 2.28 4.93
C ARG A 76 -4.97 1.75 3.90
N HIS A 77 -4.41 0.57 4.15
CA HIS A 77 -3.50 -0.06 3.19
C HIS A 77 -4.25 -0.46 1.91
N GLU A 78 -5.46 -0.97 2.04
CA GLU A 78 -6.34 -1.24 0.89
C GLU A 78 -6.53 0.02 0.03
N ARG A 79 -6.71 1.19 0.65
CA ARG A 79 -6.81 2.47 -0.08
C ARG A 79 -5.51 2.86 -0.78
N GLN A 80 -4.35 2.66 -0.15
CA GLN A 80 -3.05 2.90 -0.80
C GLN A 80 -2.86 1.98 -2.01
N ILE A 81 -3.23 0.69 -1.86
CA ILE A 81 -3.22 -0.26 -2.98
C ILE A 81 -4.16 0.22 -4.09
N ALA A 82 -5.37 0.69 -3.77
CA ALA A 82 -6.30 1.18 -4.79
C ALA A 82 -5.70 2.29 -5.66
N TYR A 83 -5.00 3.27 -5.08
CA TYR A 83 -4.31 4.32 -5.85
C TYR A 83 -3.22 3.76 -6.76
N LEU A 84 -2.42 2.81 -6.27
CA LEU A 84 -1.39 2.16 -7.07
C LEU A 84 -2.01 1.28 -8.17
N THR A 85 -3.14 0.63 -7.91
CA THR A 85 -3.90 -0.16 -8.89
C THR A 85 -4.41 0.70 -10.04
N VAL A 86 -4.94 1.89 -9.74
CA VAL A 86 -5.35 2.85 -10.77
C VAL A 86 -4.16 3.21 -11.67
N LEU A 87 -2.99 3.49 -11.09
CA LEU A 87 -1.78 3.82 -11.86
C LEU A 87 -1.31 2.66 -12.75
N VAL A 88 -1.24 1.44 -12.24
CA VAL A 88 -0.68 0.32 -13.03
C VAL A 88 -1.60 -0.17 -14.14
N ARG A 89 -2.89 0.20 -14.09
CA ARG A 89 -3.88 -0.07 -15.14
C ARG A 89 -4.07 1.09 -16.13
N ASP A 90 -3.42 2.23 -15.87
CA ASP A 90 -3.41 3.35 -16.79
C ASP A 90 -2.57 2.98 -18.03
N PRO A 91 -3.18 2.87 -19.23
CA PRO A 91 -2.46 2.46 -20.44
C PRO A 91 -1.40 3.48 -20.86
N ASP A 92 -1.51 4.74 -20.42
CA ASP A 92 -0.59 5.81 -20.73
C ASP A 92 0.54 5.94 -19.68
N ALA A 93 0.52 5.13 -18.61
CA ALA A 93 1.55 5.16 -17.58
C ALA A 93 2.89 4.62 -18.10
N SER A 94 3.96 5.36 -17.83
CA SER A 94 5.32 4.92 -18.17
C SER A 94 5.66 3.62 -17.43
N SER A 95 6.45 2.74 -18.07
CA SER A 95 6.94 1.52 -17.40
C SER A 95 7.75 1.83 -16.13
N THR A 96 8.40 3.00 -16.07
CA THR A 96 9.11 3.49 -14.86
C THR A 96 8.14 3.71 -13.70
N LEU A 97 7.01 4.38 -13.93
CA LEU A 97 5.96 4.58 -12.92
C LEU A 97 5.36 3.26 -12.48
N VAL A 98 5.04 2.37 -13.42
CA VAL A 98 4.48 1.04 -13.13
C VAL A 98 5.45 0.21 -12.28
N LEU A 99 6.73 0.13 -12.67
CA LEU A 99 7.76 -0.57 -11.89
C LEU A 99 7.89 -0.03 -10.46
N ARG A 100 7.85 1.30 -10.31
CA ARG A 100 7.90 1.95 -9.00
C ARG A 100 6.66 1.63 -8.18
N ALA A 101 5.48 1.64 -8.78
CA ALA A 101 4.21 1.32 -8.13
C ALA A 101 4.19 -0.12 -7.63
N VAL A 102 4.57 -1.09 -8.46
CA VAL A 102 4.68 -2.50 -8.07
C VAL A 102 5.67 -2.68 -6.91
N LYS A 103 6.83 -2.02 -6.96
CA LYS A 103 7.77 -2.02 -5.83
C LYS A 103 7.15 -1.44 -4.55
N SER A 104 6.34 -0.39 -4.69
CA SER A 104 5.63 0.26 -3.59
C SER A 104 4.57 -0.67 -2.96
N MET A 105 3.78 -1.37 -3.78
CA MET A 105 2.84 -2.40 -3.31
C MET A 105 3.55 -3.47 -2.46
N GLY A 106 4.74 -3.91 -2.88
CA GLY A 106 5.55 -4.86 -2.11
C GLY A 106 6.11 -4.34 -0.78
N ARG A 107 6.19 -3.01 -0.59
CA ARG A 107 6.51 -2.41 0.71
C ARG A 107 5.29 -2.38 1.63
N ILE A 108 4.11 -2.08 1.07
CA ILE A 108 2.83 -2.06 1.79
C ILE A 108 2.45 -3.47 2.26
N LYS A 109 2.69 -4.49 1.42
CA LYS A 109 2.42 -5.92 1.68
C LYS A 109 0.95 -6.23 2.01
N ASP A 110 0.03 -5.45 1.48
CA ASP A 110 -1.40 -5.68 1.69
C ASP A 110 -1.95 -6.69 0.69
N LYS A 111 -2.78 -7.63 1.17
CA LYS A 111 -3.36 -8.70 0.37
C LYS A 111 -4.26 -8.22 -0.76
N SER A 112 -4.83 -7.02 -0.64
CA SER A 112 -5.64 -6.41 -1.71
C SER A 112 -4.82 -6.16 -2.99
N SER A 113 -3.49 -6.19 -2.93
CA SER A 113 -2.62 -6.08 -4.11
C SER A 113 -2.51 -7.37 -4.94
N ILE A 114 -2.90 -8.51 -4.39
CA ILE A 114 -2.74 -9.82 -5.06
C ILE A 114 -3.41 -9.86 -6.44
N PRO A 115 -4.69 -9.46 -6.62
CA PRO A 115 -5.35 -9.56 -7.93
C PRO A 115 -4.64 -8.76 -9.02
N VAL A 116 -4.22 -7.52 -8.72
CA VAL A 116 -3.53 -6.69 -9.71
C VAL A 116 -2.11 -7.17 -9.99
N LEU A 117 -1.42 -7.74 -8.99
CA LEU A 117 -0.10 -8.34 -9.21
C LEU A 117 -0.18 -9.58 -10.12
N VAL A 118 -1.22 -10.41 -9.96
CA VAL A 118 -1.47 -11.56 -10.86
C VAL A 118 -1.74 -11.08 -12.29
N GLU A 119 -2.64 -10.11 -12.46
CA GLU A 119 -2.94 -9.49 -13.76
C GLU A 119 -1.66 -9.00 -14.46
N LEU A 120 -0.79 -8.29 -13.72
CA LEU A 120 0.47 -7.78 -14.24
C LEU A 120 1.44 -8.89 -14.63
N VAL A 121 1.52 -9.98 -13.86
CA VAL A 121 2.36 -11.14 -14.18
C VAL A 121 1.91 -11.81 -15.47
N GLU A 122 0.60 -11.95 -15.67
CA GLU A 122 0.03 -12.70 -16.77
C GLU A 122 0.03 -11.92 -18.10
N SER A 123 -0.25 -10.61 -18.04
CA SER A 123 -0.66 -9.86 -19.23
C SER A 123 0.14 -8.58 -19.53
N HIS A 124 0.94 -8.07 -18.60
CA HIS A 124 1.61 -6.78 -18.83
C HIS A 124 2.64 -6.88 -19.98
N PRO A 125 2.66 -5.96 -20.96
CA PRO A 125 3.52 -6.07 -22.14
C PRO A 125 5.02 -5.98 -21.80
N HIS A 126 5.38 -5.14 -20.83
CA HIS A 126 6.78 -4.93 -20.43
C HIS A 126 7.31 -6.07 -19.53
N ASP A 127 8.33 -6.81 -20.01
CA ASP A 127 8.91 -7.98 -19.31
C ASP A 127 9.44 -7.65 -17.91
N GLY A 128 10.11 -6.50 -17.76
CA GLY A 128 10.57 -6.04 -16.44
C GLY A 128 9.46 -5.85 -15.42
N VAL A 129 8.25 -5.43 -15.85
CA VAL A 129 7.09 -5.27 -14.96
C VAL A 129 6.59 -6.64 -14.52
N ARG A 130 6.45 -7.61 -15.45
CA ARG A 130 6.06 -8.99 -15.12
C ARG A 130 7.01 -9.59 -14.08
N LYS A 131 8.33 -9.53 -14.32
CA LYS A 131 9.36 -10.04 -13.40
C LYS A 131 9.29 -9.40 -12.02
N GLN A 132 9.09 -8.07 -11.96
CA GLN A 132 8.96 -7.36 -10.69
C GLN A 132 7.65 -7.74 -9.97
N ALA A 133 6.55 -7.86 -10.69
CA ALA A 133 5.26 -8.28 -10.15
C ALA A 133 5.32 -9.71 -9.58
N THR A 134 5.98 -10.65 -10.27
CA THR A 134 6.18 -12.02 -9.75
C THR A 134 6.91 -12.01 -8.42
N ARG A 135 8.03 -11.29 -8.32
CA ARG A 135 8.82 -11.19 -7.07
C ARG A 135 8.00 -10.58 -5.93
N VAL A 136 7.25 -9.51 -6.22
CA VAL A 136 6.42 -8.84 -5.22
C VAL A 136 5.26 -9.72 -4.80
N LEU A 137 4.60 -10.42 -5.72
CA LEU A 137 3.52 -11.36 -5.42
C LEU A 137 3.98 -12.44 -4.45
N SER A 138 5.13 -13.07 -4.71
CA SER A 138 5.71 -14.06 -3.79
C SER A 138 5.90 -13.51 -2.37
N HIS A 139 6.38 -12.26 -2.25
CA HIS A 139 6.59 -11.60 -0.96
C HIS A 139 5.29 -11.26 -0.23
N VAL A 140 4.28 -10.78 -0.96
CA VAL A 140 2.95 -10.45 -0.40
C VAL A 140 2.25 -11.73 0.06
N MET A 141 2.32 -12.81 -0.71
CA MET A 141 1.74 -14.10 -0.37
C MET A 141 2.42 -14.73 0.84
N ALA A 142 3.76 -14.74 0.90
CA ALA A 142 4.50 -15.26 2.06
C ALA A 142 4.05 -14.57 3.36
N ARG A 143 3.82 -13.25 3.33
CA ARG A 143 3.35 -12.48 4.49
C ARG A 143 1.96 -12.89 5.00
N GLN A 144 1.11 -13.52 4.18
CA GLN A 144 -0.22 -13.97 4.60
C GLN A 144 -0.19 -15.22 5.49
N TYR A 145 0.94 -15.93 5.50
CA TYR A 145 1.12 -17.17 6.26
C TYR A 145 2.05 -16.98 7.48
N GLU A 146 2.49 -15.74 7.75
CA GLU A 146 3.28 -15.31 8.92
C GLU A 146 2.41 -14.64 10.00
#